data_AF-A0A7W0P922-F1
#
_entry.id   AF-A0A7W0P922-F1
#
_cell.length_a   1.000
_cell.length_b   1.000
_cell.length_c   1.000
_cell.angle_alpha   90.00
_cell.angle_beta   90.00
_cell.angle_gamma   90.00
#
_symmetry.space_group_name_H-M   'P 1'
#
loop_
_entity.id
_entity.type
_entity.pdbx_description
1 polymer ?
#
loop_
_entity_poly.entity_id
_entity_poly.type
_entity_poly.pdbx_seq_one_letter_code
_entity_poly.pdbx_strand_id
1 'polypeptide(L)'
;MKLTTQRCDRVRAWVSVELDGELSQFEIALLRTHLAGCEDCRKFAAEARAFTGELRSAPPERLDVPISLPRRRRGSFRSVQVAVAASAVAAVGLGSVLGSLGSRDAITARSAAPSTLERVSPARPQIGPGLKRAVELESAPPTPPAGPSSDVERHPGKQPV
;
A
#
# COMPACT_ATOMS: atom_id res chain seq x y z
N MET A 1 33.79 -12.43 -4.43
CA MET A 1 33.17 -11.90 -3.19
C MET A 1 31.92 -11.02 -3.39
N LYS A 2 31.19 -11.05 -4.54
CA LYS A 2 29.99 -10.20 -4.73
C LYS A 2 28.66 -10.85 -4.27
N LEU A 3 28.60 -12.18 -4.27
CA LEU A 3 27.37 -12.93 -3.93
C LEU A 3 27.00 -12.84 -2.45
N THR A 4 28.00 -12.73 -1.57
CA THR A 4 27.79 -12.55 -0.13
C THR A 4 27.17 -11.20 0.16
N THR A 5 27.66 -10.12 -0.46
CA THR A 5 27.08 -8.76 -0.35
C THR A 5 25.61 -8.73 -0.78
N GLN A 6 25.29 -9.27 -1.95
CA GLN A 6 23.90 -9.32 -2.45
C GLN A 6 22.95 -10.11 -1.53
N ARG A 7 23.45 -11.19 -0.89
CA ARG A 7 22.66 -11.93 0.11
C ARG A 7 22.46 -11.12 1.39
N CYS A 8 23.49 -10.42 1.87
CA CYS A 8 23.37 -9.53 3.03
C CYS A 8 22.38 -8.40 2.76
N ASP A 9 22.44 -7.76 1.58
CA ASP A 9 21.51 -6.67 1.21
C ASP A 9 20.06 -7.16 1.22
N ARG A 10 19.80 -8.34 0.64
CA ARG A 10 18.47 -8.97 0.68
C ARG A 10 18.02 -9.27 2.11
N VAL A 11 18.91 -9.78 2.94
CA VAL A 11 18.60 -10.10 4.34
C VAL A 11 18.28 -8.83 5.13
N ARG A 12 19.01 -7.73 4.90
CA ARG A 12 18.69 -6.43 5.50
C ARG A 12 17.32 -5.92 5.07
N ALA A 13 16.95 -6.10 3.80
CA ALA A 13 15.60 -5.79 3.35
C ALA A 13 14.54 -6.66 4.04
N TRP A 14 14.79 -7.97 4.18
CA TRP A 14 13.89 -8.86 4.93
C TRP A 14 13.76 -8.48 6.41
N VAL A 15 14.82 -7.99 7.06
CA VAL A 15 14.69 -7.48 8.44
C VAL A 15 13.68 -6.34 8.50
N SER A 16 13.65 -5.43 7.52
CA SER A 16 12.62 -4.37 7.47
C SER A 16 11.21 -4.95 7.35
N VAL A 17 11.01 -5.89 6.42
CA VAL A 17 9.70 -6.53 6.20
C VAL A 17 9.28 -7.38 7.41
N GLU A 18 10.22 -7.96 8.16
CA GLU A 18 9.97 -8.70 9.40
C GLU A 18 9.40 -7.78 10.47
N LEU A 19 9.96 -6.58 10.61
CA LEU A 19 9.51 -5.59 11.58
C LEU A 19 8.05 -5.18 11.35
N ASP A 20 7.57 -5.26 10.11
CA ASP A 20 6.18 -4.98 9.74
C ASP A 20 5.28 -6.22 9.82
N GLY A 21 5.85 -7.40 10.13
CA GLY A 21 5.11 -8.65 10.25
C GLY A 21 4.69 -9.27 8.91
N GLU A 22 5.30 -8.82 7.80
CA GLU A 22 4.88 -9.19 6.44
C GLU A 22 5.71 -10.32 5.81
N LEU A 23 6.68 -10.89 6.55
CA LEU A 23 7.50 -11.98 6.06
C LEU A 23 6.72 -13.30 5.96
N SER A 24 6.87 -14.02 4.85
CA SER A 24 6.35 -15.39 4.74
C SER A 24 7.16 -16.39 5.58
N GLN A 25 6.57 -17.54 5.91
CA GLN A 25 7.26 -18.59 6.70
C GLN A 25 8.55 -19.09 6.05
N PHE A 26 8.57 -19.17 4.71
CA PHE A 26 9.77 -19.56 3.97
C PHE A 26 10.89 -18.51 4.11
N GLU A 27 10.55 -17.23 3.98
CA GLU A 27 11.50 -16.14 4.16
C GLU A 27 12.01 -16.07 5.59
N ILE A 28 11.18 -16.35 6.60
CA ILE A 28 11.60 -16.41 8.01
C ILE A 28 12.68 -17.49 8.18
N ALA A 29 12.49 -18.67 7.58
CA ALA A 29 13.47 -19.75 7.65
C ALA A 29 14.81 -19.35 6.98
N LEU A 30 14.75 -18.69 5.82
CA LEU A 30 15.95 -18.19 5.13
C LEU A 30 16.67 -17.08 5.92
N LEU A 31 15.91 -16.13 6.47
CA LEU A 31 16.43 -15.07 7.32
C LEU A 31 17.16 -15.66 8.52
N ARG A 32 16.52 -16.58 9.27
CA ARG A 32 17.13 -17.24 10.43
C ARG A 32 18.42 -17.97 10.08
N THR A 33 18.43 -18.69 8.96
CA THR A 33 19.62 -19.41 8.47
C THR A 33 20.78 -18.45 8.20
N HIS A 34 20.51 -17.31 7.55
CA HIS A 34 21.56 -16.34 7.28
C HIS A 34 22.05 -15.66 8.56
N LEU A 35 21.16 -15.28 9.48
CA LEU A 35 21.52 -14.69 10.76
C LEU A 35 22.36 -15.65 11.62
N ALA A 36 22.14 -16.97 11.54
CA ALA A 36 23.01 -17.93 12.21
C ALA A 36 24.46 -17.87 11.70
N GLY A 37 24.67 -17.60 10.40
CA GLY A 37 25.99 -17.61 9.76
C GLY A 37 26.69 -16.26 9.60
N CYS A 38 25.99 -15.13 9.70
CA CYS A 38 26.54 -13.80 9.42
C CYS A 38 26.42 -12.86 10.63
N GLU A 39 27.56 -12.49 11.22
CA GLU A 39 27.62 -11.59 12.38
C GLU A 39 27.13 -10.17 12.06
N ASP A 40 27.53 -9.60 10.92
CA ASP A 40 27.14 -8.25 10.52
C ASP A 40 25.62 -8.11 10.36
N CYS A 41 24.97 -9.12 9.78
CA CYS A 41 23.51 -9.13 9.65
C CYS A 41 22.81 -9.35 10.98
N ARG A 42 23.41 -10.09 11.94
CA ARG A 42 22.87 -10.19 13.32
C ARG A 42 22.91 -8.85 14.03
N LYS A 43 24.04 -8.15 13.98
CA LYS A 43 24.19 -6.82 14.58
C LYS A 43 23.17 -5.84 14.01
N PHE A 44 23.09 -5.77 12.68
CA PHE A 44 22.09 -4.96 11.98
C PHE A 44 20.65 -5.30 12.42
N ALA A 45 20.29 -6.58 12.46
CA ALA A 45 18.95 -6.99 12.85
C ALA A 45 18.63 -6.64 14.31
N ALA A 46 19.60 -6.76 15.21
CA ALA A 46 19.44 -6.37 16.61
C ALA A 46 19.25 -4.85 16.75
N GLU A 47 20.09 -4.05 16.09
CA GLU A 47 19.99 -2.58 16.08
C GLU A 47 18.66 -2.10 15.49
N ALA A 48 18.25 -2.64 14.34
CA ALA A 48 16.99 -2.27 13.71
C ALA A 48 15.77 -2.60 14.59
N ARG A 49 15.78 -3.75 15.27
CA ARG A 49 14.72 -4.14 16.21
C ARG A 49 14.69 -3.26 17.45
N ALA A 50 15.85 -2.95 18.02
CA ALA A 50 15.95 -2.08 19.19
C ALA A 50 15.42 -0.67 18.86
N PHE A 51 15.94 -0.05 17.80
CA PHE A 51 15.52 1.28 17.36
C PHE A 51 14.02 1.34 17.02
N THR A 52 13.53 0.35 16.28
CA THR A 52 12.09 0.27 15.94
C THR A 52 11.22 0.06 17.17
N GLY A 53 11.70 -0.72 18.14
CA GLY A 53 11.04 -0.92 19.43
C GLY A 53 10.92 0.38 20.21
N GLU A 54 12.02 1.13 20.33
CA GLU A 54 12.05 2.45 20.97
C GLU A 54 11.05 3.40 20.31
N LEU A 55 11.13 3.55 18.98
CA LEU A 55 10.25 4.45 18.22
C LEU A 55 8.76 4.09 18.35
N ARG A 56 8.41 2.79 18.33
CA ARG A 56 7.02 2.33 18.47
C ARG A 56 6.48 2.44 19.89
N SER A 57 7.37 2.37 20.88
CA SER A 57 7.02 2.52 22.29
C SER A 57 6.92 3.97 22.74
N ALA A 58 7.50 4.90 21.97
CA ALA A 58 7.44 6.32 22.26
C ALA A 58 5.99 6.83 22.24
N PRO A 59 5.59 7.70 23.18
CA PRO A 59 4.29 8.35 23.12
C PRO A 59 4.10 9.08 21.79
N PRO A 60 2.94 8.93 21.12
CA PRO A 60 2.67 9.67 19.90
C PRO A 60 2.72 11.17 20.14
N GLU A 61 3.44 11.88 19.28
CA GLU A 61 3.46 13.34 19.29
C GLU A 61 2.10 13.90 18.83
N ARG A 62 1.62 14.93 19.51
CA ARG A 62 0.38 15.60 19.10
C ARG A 62 0.67 16.56 17.96
N LEU A 63 -0.11 16.46 16.88
CA LEU A 63 -0.11 17.48 15.85
C LEU A 63 -0.93 18.68 16.31
N ASP A 64 -0.36 19.88 16.22
CA ASP A 64 -1.07 21.14 16.51
C ASP A 64 -2.05 21.54 15.41
N VAL A 65 -1.91 20.94 14.22
CA VAL A 65 -2.74 21.22 13.05
C VAL A 65 -3.58 19.99 12.72
N PRO A 66 -4.90 20.15 12.47
CA PRO A 66 -5.75 19.04 12.09
C PRO A 66 -5.36 18.49 10.70
N ILE A 67 -5.23 17.16 10.61
CA ILE A 67 -5.05 16.47 9.32
C ILE A 67 -6.41 16.37 8.63
N SER A 68 -6.57 17.04 7.49
CA SER A 68 -7.77 16.90 6.66
C SER A 68 -7.60 15.76 5.67
N LEU A 69 -8.44 14.73 5.79
CA LEU A 69 -8.49 13.63 4.82
C LEU A 69 -9.54 13.95 3.75
N PRO A 70 -9.26 13.71 2.45
CA PRO A 70 -10.25 13.89 1.41
C PRO A 70 -11.45 12.97 1.67
N ARG A 71 -12.63 13.57 1.80
CA ARG A 71 -13.88 12.83 2.04
C ARG A 71 -14.20 11.97 0.81
N ARG A 72 -13.92 10.67 0.89
CA ARG A 72 -14.42 9.70 -0.10
C ARG A 72 -15.94 9.78 -0.07
N ARG A 73 -16.54 10.37 -1.12
CA ARG A 73 -17.98 10.26 -1.36
C ARG A 73 -18.25 8.79 -1.63
N ARG A 74 -18.60 8.03 -0.59
CA ARG A 74 -19.36 6.79 -0.76
C ARG A 74 -20.70 7.23 -1.35
N GLY A 75 -20.75 7.36 -2.67
CA GLY A 75 -22.01 7.56 -3.38
C GLY A 75 -22.95 6.47 -2.87
N SER A 76 -24.14 6.87 -2.44
CA SER A 76 -25.16 5.93 -1.97
C SER A 76 -25.59 5.10 -3.17
N PHE A 77 -24.86 4.02 -3.46
CA PHE A 77 -25.26 3.01 -4.45
C PHE A 77 -26.60 2.36 -4.07
N ARG A 78 -27.17 2.67 -2.90
CA ARG A 78 -28.55 2.28 -2.54
C ARG A 78 -29.57 2.75 -3.58
N SER A 79 -29.43 3.94 -4.16
CA SER A 79 -30.38 4.39 -5.20
C SER A 79 -30.31 3.51 -6.46
N VAL A 80 -29.10 3.09 -6.84
CA VAL A 80 -28.87 2.16 -7.96
C VAL A 80 -29.35 0.74 -7.61
N GLN A 81 -29.14 0.28 -6.37
CA GLN A 81 -29.63 -1.02 -5.89
C GLN A 81 -31.16 -1.11 -5.87
N VAL A 82 -31.86 -0.04 -5.47
CA VAL A 82 -33.32 0.03 -5.50
C VAL A 82 -33.84 -0.01 -6.95
N ALA A 83 -33.16 0.67 -7.88
CA ALA A 83 -33.53 0.67 -9.29
C ALA A 83 -33.41 -0.73 -9.94
N VAL A 84 -32.36 -1.49 -9.60
CA VAL A 84 -32.18 -2.86 -10.13
C VAL A 84 -33.27 -3.81 -9.61
N ALA A 85 -33.64 -3.74 -8.33
CA ALA A 85 -34.68 -4.59 -7.76
C ALA A 85 -36.07 -4.37 -8.42
N ALA A 86 -36.40 -3.13 -8.80
CA ALA A 86 -37.67 -2.82 -9.46
C ALA A 86 -37.81 -3.45 -10.86
N SER A 87 -36.70 -3.59 -11.60
CA SER A 87 -36.71 -4.18 -12.94
C SER A 87 -37.03 -5.69 -12.97
N ALA A 88 -36.71 -6.43 -11.91
CA ALA A 88 -36.99 -7.86 -11.83
C ALA A 88 -38.49 -8.16 -11.63
N VAL A 89 -39.23 -7.28 -10.95
CA VAL A 89 -40.67 -7.47 -10.68
C VAL A 89 -41.52 -7.18 -11.93
N ALA A 90 -41.14 -6.18 -12.73
CA ALA A 90 -41.87 -5.82 -13.95
C ALA A 90 -41.82 -6.90 -15.04
N ALA A 91 -40.71 -7.65 -15.14
CA ALA A 91 -40.56 -8.73 -16.13
C ALA A 91 -41.45 -9.94 -15.85
N VAL A 92 -41.79 -10.22 -14.59
CA VAL A 92 -42.68 -11.34 -14.21
C VAL A 92 -44.16 -10.99 -14.42
N GLY A 93 -44.55 -9.74 -14.19
CA GLY A 93 -45.96 -9.33 -14.31
C GLY A 93 -46.50 -9.32 -15.75
N LEU A 94 -45.68 -8.95 -16.74
CA LEU A 94 -46.11 -8.86 -18.14
C LEU A 94 -46.07 -10.22 -18.88
N GLY A 95 -45.26 -11.18 -18.43
CA GLY A 95 -45.18 -12.51 -19.04
C GLY A 95 -46.41 -13.39 -18.79
N SER A 96 -47.10 -13.21 -17.66
CA SER A 96 -48.25 -14.05 -17.30
C SER A 96 -49.54 -13.72 -18.07
N VAL A 97 -49.71 -12.49 -18.58
CA VAL A 97 -50.95 -12.11 -19.28
C VAL A 97 -50.93 -12.53 -20.75
N LEU A 98 -49.76 -12.53 -21.42
CA LEU A 98 -49.65 -13.00 -22.80
C LEU A 98 -49.47 -14.53 -22.93
N GLY A 99 -48.92 -15.21 -21.91
CA GLY A 99 -48.72 -16.67 -21.94
C GLY A 99 -49.98 -17.52 -21.76
N SER A 100 -51.08 -16.94 -21.26
CA SER A 100 -52.31 -17.70 -20.97
C SER A 100 -53.24 -17.89 -22.18
N LEU A 101 -52.97 -17.24 -23.32
CA LEU A 101 -53.85 -17.28 -24.50
C LEU A 101 -53.24 -18.02 -25.71
N GLY A 102 -52.00 -18.53 -25.63
CA GLY A 102 -51.28 -19.00 -26.82
C GLY A 102 -50.24 -20.09 -26.62
N SER A 103 -50.42 -21.05 -25.72
CA SER A 103 -49.45 -22.17 -25.58
C SER A 103 -50.11 -23.51 -25.28
N ARG A 104 -50.85 -24.01 -26.28
CA ARG A 104 -50.80 -25.43 -26.65
C ARG A 104 -50.20 -25.44 -28.06
N ASP A 105 -49.12 -26.19 -28.23
CA ASP A 105 -48.32 -26.36 -29.46
C ASP A 105 -47.23 -25.31 -29.72
N ALA A 106 -46.06 -25.53 -29.11
CA ALA A 106 -44.77 -25.49 -29.81
C ALA A 106 -43.64 -25.91 -28.85
N ILE A 107 -43.43 -27.23 -28.76
CA ILE A 107 -42.11 -27.78 -28.45
C ILE A 107 -41.26 -27.57 -29.71
N THR A 108 -39.96 -27.33 -29.54
CA THR A 108 -38.87 -27.29 -30.54
C THR A 108 -38.49 -25.94 -31.15
N ALA A 109 -37.61 -25.22 -30.45
CA ALA A 109 -36.46 -24.59 -31.10
C ALA A 109 -35.20 -24.93 -30.31
N ARG A 110 -34.38 -25.79 -30.90
CA ARG A 110 -33.13 -26.31 -30.37
C ARG A 110 -32.01 -25.33 -30.74
N SER A 111 -31.23 -24.95 -29.73
CA SER A 111 -29.77 -24.73 -29.73
C SER A 111 -29.13 -23.73 -30.70
N ALA A 112 -28.52 -22.67 -30.13
CA ALA A 112 -27.19 -22.21 -30.51
C ALA A 112 -26.51 -21.58 -29.29
N ALA A 113 -25.40 -22.18 -28.84
CA ALA A 113 -24.51 -21.60 -27.83
C ALA A 113 -23.76 -20.38 -28.41
N PRO A 114 -23.15 -19.54 -27.56
CA PRO A 114 -21.73 -19.80 -27.35
C PRO A 114 -21.31 -19.73 -25.88
N SER A 115 -20.43 -20.66 -25.55
CA SER A 115 -19.51 -20.62 -24.43
C SER A 115 -18.47 -19.52 -24.62
N THR A 116 -18.53 -18.47 -23.80
CA THR A 116 -17.38 -17.64 -23.46
C THR A 116 -17.28 -17.55 -21.94
N LEU A 117 -16.37 -18.35 -21.38
CA LEU A 117 -15.82 -18.11 -20.05
C LEU A 117 -14.94 -16.87 -20.13
N GLU A 118 -15.54 -15.67 -20.09
CA GLU A 118 -14.78 -14.44 -19.92
C GLU A 118 -14.76 -14.08 -18.44
N ARG A 119 -13.64 -14.47 -17.82
CA ARG A 119 -13.22 -14.04 -16.49
C ARG A 119 -13.18 -12.50 -16.47
N VAL A 120 -14.19 -11.89 -15.87
CA VAL A 120 -14.18 -10.46 -15.55
C VAL A 120 -13.07 -10.22 -14.53
N SER A 121 -11.92 -9.79 -15.04
CA SER A 121 -10.80 -9.27 -14.28
C SER A 121 -11.22 -7.92 -13.69
N PRO A 122 -11.05 -7.66 -12.38
CA PRO A 122 -11.38 -6.36 -11.82
C PRO A 122 -10.45 -5.31 -12.43
N ALA A 123 -11.04 -4.42 -13.22
CA ALA A 123 -10.35 -3.27 -13.78
C ALA A 123 -9.70 -2.45 -12.66
N ARG A 124 -8.37 -2.36 -12.71
CA ARG A 124 -7.58 -1.40 -11.94
C ARG A 124 -8.16 0.00 -12.21
N PRO A 125 -8.44 0.82 -11.19
CA PRO A 125 -8.83 2.20 -11.42
C PRO A 125 -7.69 2.92 -12.15
N GLN A 126 -7.97 3.38 -13.36
CA GLN A 126 -7.09 4.24 -14.14
C GLN A 126 -6.95 5.56 -13.37
N ILE A 127 -5.77 5.79 -12.81
CA ILE A 127 -5.36 7.10 -12.30
C ILE A 127 -5.23 7.99 -13.53
N GLY A 128 -6.20 8.89 -13.74
CA GLY A 128 -6.19 9.83 -14.85
C GLY A 128 -4.93 10.71 -14.83
N PRO A 129 -4.49 11.24 -15.99
CA PRO A 129 -3.31 12.09 -16.10
C PRO A 129 -3.63 13.49 -15.55
N GLY A 130 -3.74 13.62 -14.23
CA GLY A 130 -4.10 14.86 -13.55
C GLY A 130 -3.08 15.34 -12.51
N LEU A 131 -2.00 14.61 -12.26
CA LEU A 131 -1.04 14.91 -11.18
C LEU A 131 0.37 15.21 -11.69
N LYS A 132 0.49 15.96 -12.80
CA LYS A 132 1.80 16.48 -13.27
C LYS A 132 2.08 17.93 -12.86
N ARG A 133 1.29 18.54 -11.96
CA ARG A 133 1.41 19.99 -11.67
C ARG A 133 1.64 20.36 -10.20
N ALA A 134 2.09 19.44 -9.36
CA ALA A 134 2.39 19.72 -7.94
C ALA A 134 3.75 19.19 -7.46
N VAL A 135 4.63 18.72 -8.36
CA VAL A 135 5.97 18.22 -7.99
C VAL A 135 7.09 19.22 -8.39
N GLU A 136 6.76 20.33 -9.04
CA GLU A 136 7.76 21.30 -9.54
C GLU A 136 7.90 22.58 -8.70
N LEU A 137 7.41 22.59 -7.46
CA LEU A 137 7.68 23.69 -6.51
C LEU A 137 8.46 23.27 -5.26
N GLU A 138 8.78 21.99 -5.09
CA GLU A 138 9.43 21.48 -3.88
C GLU A 138 10.73 20.72 -4.22
N SER A 139 11.58 21.34 -5.03
CA SER A 139 12.96 20.90 -5.30
C SER A 139 13.98 21.99 -5.03
N ALA A 140 13.62 22.99 -4.22
CA ALA A 140 14.62 23.87 -3.61
C ALA A 140 15.32 23.11 -2.48
N PRO A 141 16.66 22.95 -2.51
CA PRO A 141 17.39 22.38 -1.39
C PRO A 141 17.19 23.26 -0.14
N PRO A 142 17.07 22.68 1.06
CA PRO A 142 17.02 23.48 2.28
C PRO A 142 18.30 24.31 2.36
N THR A 143 18.14 25.62 2.50
CA THR A 143 19.24 26.51 2.88
C THR A 143 19.81 26.01 4.21
N PRO A 144 21.12 25.76 4.31
CA PRO A 144 21.71 25.37 5.58
C PRO A 144 21.49 26.50 6.60
N PRO A 145 21.14 26.18 7.86
CA PRO A 145 21.09 27.19 8.90
C PRO A 145 22.47 27.83 9.03
N ALA A 146 22.51 29.16 9.11
CA ALA A 146 23.71 29.92 9.43
C ALA A 146 24.27 29.40 10.76
N GLY A 147 25.36 28.63 10.69
CA GLY A 147 26.08 28.19 11.86
C GLY A 147 26.62 29.40 12.64
N PRO A 148 26.73 29.30 13.98
CA PRO A 148 27.29 30.38 14.78
C PRO A 148 28.74 30.63 14.38
N SER A 149 29.05 31.90 14.12
CA SER A 149 30.40 32.42 13.90
C SER A 149 31.33 31.90 15.00
N SER A 150 32.28 31.06 14.60
CA SER A 150 33.37 30.65 15.47
C SER A 150 34.39 31.80 15.52
N ASP A 151 34.10 32.82 16.33
CA ASP A 151 35.12 33.72 16.86
C ASP A 151 35.92 32.94 17.91
N VAL A 152 36.82 32.08 17.41
CA VAL A 152 37.93 31.55 18.20
C VAL A 152 38.96 32.67 18.29
N GLU A 153 38.78 33.55 19.26
CA GLU A 153 39.83 34.44 19.71
C GLU A 153 40.98 33.60 20.30
N ARG A 154 42.00 33.49 19.47
CA ARG A 154 43.39 33.14 19.74
C ARG A 154 43.87 33.67 21.10
N HIS A 155 44.06 32.77 22.07
CA HIS A 155 44.83 33.03 23.29
C HIS A 155 46.24 32.43 23.16
N PRO A 156 47.31 33.25 23.07
CA PRO A 156 48.67 32.75 23.11
C PRO A 156 49.18 32.66 24.56
N GLY A 157 49.58 31.45 24.96
CA GLY A 157 50.80 31.21 25.73
C GLY A 157 50.85 31.61 27.20
N LYS A 158 50.94 30.59 28.07
CA LYS A 158 51.91 30.57 29.18
C LYS A 158 52.19 29.14 29.62
N GLN A 159 53.43 28.69 29.40
CA GLN A 159 53.99 27.46 29.97
C GLN A 159 54.39 27.73 31.44
N PRO A 160 54.25 26.74 32.34
CA PRO A 160 54.91 26.80 33.64
C PRO A 160 56.33 26.21 33.56
N VAL A 161 57.20 26.77 34.41
CA VAL A 161 58.57 26.35 34.73
C VAL A 161 58.52 25.17 35.70
#